data_AF-A0A8S9W998-F1
#
_entry.id   AF-A0A8S9W998-F1
#
_cell.length_a   1.000
_cell.length_b   1.000
_cell.length_c   1.000
_cell.angle_alpha   90.00
_cell.angle_beta   90.00
_cell.angle_gamma   90.00
#
_symmetry.space_group_name_H-M   'P 1'
#
loop_
_entity.id
_entity.type
_entity.pdbx_description
1 polymer ?
#
loop_
_entity_poly.entity_id
_entity_poly.type
_entity_poly.pdbx_seq_one_letter_code
_entity_poly.pdbx_strand_id
1 'polypeptide(L)'
;MDDFGEQRDIDGVAAYKGHIDELIDAISDVANIISRDKVEKVTHGYDADFGNIVRVCLRQNAKDAFESWLKLLDNIGPKYPEITLRVDWTGEDNLSDDDLVDYMVEIMLKSGVSPKVSEKFDSVKAVREGWE
;
A
#
# COMPACT_ATOMS: atom_id res chain seq x y z
N MET A 1 -43.10 23.60 -3.89
CA MET A 1 -42.55 23.31 -2.55
C MET A 1 -41.92 21.95 -2.74
N ASP A 2 -40.72 21.97 -3.32
CA ASP A 2 -40.03 20.78 -3.80
C ASP A 2 -38.75 20.69 -3.01
N ASP A 3 -38.86 19.98 -1.89
CA ASP A 3 -37.75 19.50 -1.09
C ASP A 3 -37.37 18.13 -1.66
N PHE A 4 -36.44 18.14 -2.61
CA PHE A 4 -35.79 16.93 -3.13
C PHE A 4 -34.26 17.11 -3.02
N GLY A 5 -33.82 17.60 -1.86
CA GLY A 5 -32.44 17.48 -1.44
C GLY A 5 -32.15 16.07 -0.96
N GLU A 6 -31.05 15.50 -1.44
CA GLU A 6 -30.24 14.57 -0.64
C GLU A 6 -30.72 13.11 -0.47
N GLN A 7 -31.16 12.47 -1.56
CA GLN A 7 -31.32 10.99 -1.61
C GLN A 7 -30.47 10.30 -2.69
N ARG A 8 -29.50 11.02 -3.27
CA ARG A 8 -28.41 10.41 -4.05
C ARG A 8 -27.18 10.43 -3.15
N ASP A 9 -26.50 9.28 -3.02
CA ASP A 9 -25.16 9.10 -2.43
C ASP A 9 -25.03 8.30 -1.11
N ILE A 10 -26.07 7.66 -0.57
CA ILE A 10 -25.88 6.72 0.57
C ILE A 10 -25.64 5.30 0.07
N ASP A 11 -26.46 4.80 -0.86
CA ASP A 11 -26.34 3.44 -1.40
C ASP A 11 -25.07 3.25 -2.24
N GLY A 12 -24.65 4.27 -2.98
CA GLY A 12 -23.40 4.26 -3.75
C GLY A 12 -22.16 4.20 -2.86
N VAL A 13 -22.17 4.95 -1.75
CA VAL A 13 -21.08 4.93 -0.76
C VAL A 13 -21.04 3.59 -0.02
N ALA A 14 -22.19 3.03 0.34
CA ALA A 14 -22.28 1.72 0.98
C ALA A 14 -21.79 0.59 0.06
N ALA A 15 -22.17 0.60 -1.21
CA ALA A 15 -21.72 -0.38 -2.20
C ALA A 15 -20.20 -0.27 -2.47
N TYR A 16 -19.69 0.96 -2.63
CA TYR A 16 -18.25 1.20 -2.78
C TYR A 16 -17.46 0.71 -1.56
N LYS A 17 -17.95 1.03 -0.35
CA LYS A 17 -17.33 0.55 0.89
C LYS A 17 -17.34 -0.98 0.99
N GLY A 18 -18.45 -1.63 0.65
CA GLY A 18 -18.55 -3.09 0.64
C GLY A 18 -17.52 -3.74 -0.28
N HIS A 19 -17.28 -3.18 -1.47
CA HIS A 19 -16.26 -3.67 -2.39
C HIS A 19 -14.83 -3.47 -1.87
N ILE A 20 -14.56 -2.37 -1.15
CA ILE A 20 -13.26 -2.15 -0.51
C ILE A 20 -13.04 -3.11 0.66
N ASP A 21 -14.08 -3.38 1.47
CA ASP A 21 -13.98 -4.32 2.58
C ASP A 21 -13.70 -5.75 2.07
N GLU A 22 -14.41 -6.21 1.02
CA GLU A 22 -14.16 -7.50 0.36
C GLU A 22 -12.73 -7.62 -0.19
N LEU A 23 -12.23 -6.55 -0.78
CA LEU A 23 -10.86 -6.46 -1.29
C LEU A 23 -9.83 -6.55 -0.15
N ILE A 24 -10.04 -5.81 0.94
CA ILE A 24 -9.16 -5.82 2.11
C ILE A 24 -9.10 -7.23 2.70
N ASP A 25 -10.25 -7.90 2.82
CA ASP A 25 -10.33 -9.27 3.33
C ASP A 25 -9.56 -10.24 2.43
N ALA A 26 -9.74 -10.16 1.11
CA ALA A 26 -9.02 -11.00 0.16
C ALA A 26 -7.49 -10.80 0.22
N ILE A 27 -7.03 -9.55 0.34
CA ILE A 27 -5.59 -9.25 0.50
C ILE A 27 -5.09 -9.75 1.85
N SER A 28 -5.87 -9.56 2.92
CA SER A 28 -5.54 -10.02 4.27
C SER A 28 -5.35 -11.53 4.33
N ASP A 29 -6.23 -12.31 3.70
CA ASP A 29 -6.13 -13.77 3.65
C ASP A 29 -4.84 -14.23 2.96
N VAL A 30 -4.55 -13.69 1.79
CA VAL A 30 -3.33 -14.01 1.03
C VAL A 30 -2.08 -13.57 1.79
N ALA A 31 -2.12 -12.38 2.42
CA ALA A 31 -1.02 -11.88 3.23
C ALA A 31 -0.76 -12.74 4.46
N ASN A 32 -1.79 -13.26 5.14
CA ASN A 32 -1.61 -14.18 6.26
C ASN A 32 -0.97 -15.50 5.82
N ILE A 33 -1.38 -16.05 4.68
CA ILE A 33 -0.75 -17.25 4.11
C ILE A 33 0.73 -17.02 3.79
N ILE A 34 1.04 -15.94 3.07
CA ILE A 34 2.42 -15.63 2.64
C ILE A 34 3.31 -15.31 3.83
N SER A 35 2.81 -14.52 4.78
CA SER A 35 3.58 -14.05 5.94
C SER A 35 3.62 -15.02 7.11
N ARG A 36 2.84 -16.12 7.05
CA ARG A 36 2.64 -17.11 8.12
C ARG A 36 1.98 -16.50 9.36
N ASP A 37 0.79 -15.93 9.17
CA ASP A 37 -0.05 -15.31 10.21
C ASP A 37 0.61 -14.13 10.93
N LYS A 38 1.46 -13.39 10.20
CA LYS A 38 2.19 -12.23 10.73
C LYS A 38 1.59 -10.89 10.31
N VAL A 39 0.40 -10.86 9.72
CA VAL A 39 -0.30 -9.61 9.44
C VAL A 39 -0.66 -8.94 10.77
N GLU A 40 -0.28 -7.67 10.90
CA GLU A 40 -0.69 -6.80 12.01
C GLU A 40 -1.94 -6.00 11.64
N LYS A 41 -1.94 -5.44 10.43
CA LYS A 41 -2.98 -4.55 9.95
C LYS A 41 -3.01 -4.51 8.43
N VAL A 42 -4.20 -4.41 7.86
CA VAL A 42 -4.40 -4.04 6.44
C VAL A 42 -5.26 -2.78 6.41
N THR A 43 -4.86 -1.80 5.61
CA THR A 43 -5.60 -0.55 5.44
C THR A 43 -5.65 -0.13 3.99
N HIS A 44 -6.80 0.35 3.55
CA HIS A 44 -6.94 1.06 2.29
C HIS A 44 -6.79 2.58 2.49
N GLY A 45 -6.26 3.26 1.48
CA GLY A 45 -6.21 4.70 1.38
C GLY A 45 -6.07 5.14 -0.06
N TYR A 46 -6.13 6.44 -0.30
CA TYR A 46 -5.92 7.04 -1.61
C TYR A 46 -4.72 7.99 -1.56
N ASP A 47 -3.90 7.93 -2.60
CA ASP A 47 -2.79 8.82 -2.85
C ASP A 47 -2.95 9.48 -4.22
N ALA A 48 -2.67 10.77 -4.32
CA ALA A 48 -2.88 11.53 -5.56
C ALA A 48 -1.97 11.05 -6.71
N ASP A 49 -0.80 10.48 -6.39
CA ASP A 49 0.19 10.03 -7.35
C ASP A 49 0.10 8.53 -7.64
N PHE A 50 -0.29 7.74 -6.65
CA PHE A 50 -0.30 6.28 -6.73
C PHE A 50 -1.70 5.65 -6.70
N GLY A 51 -2.75 6.47 -6.67
CA GLY A 51 -4.14 6.05 -6.70
C GLY A 51 -4.56 5.30 -5.43
N ASN A 52 -5.32 4.22 -5.60
CA ASN A 52 -5.73 3.38 -4.47
C ASN A 52 -4.53 2.60 -3.93
N ILE A 53 -4.20 2.82 -2.66
CA ILE A 53 -3.14 2.10 -1.96
C ILE A 53 -3.76 1.17 -0.94
N VAL A 54 -3.35 -0.10 -0.96
CA VAL A 54 -3.56 -1.01 0.17
C VAL A 54 -2.23 -1.22 0.88
N ARG A 55 -2.17 -0.83 2.15
CA ARG A 55 -1.01 -1.01 3.02
C ARG A 55 -1.20 -2.26 3.88
N VAL A 56 -0.21 -3.14 3.86
CA VAL A 56 -0.16 -4.36 4.67
C VAL A 56 1.00 -4.22 5.65
N CYS A 57 0.69 -4.12 6.94
CA CYS A 57 1.70 -4.05 8.00
C CYS A 57 1.98 -5.46 8.52
N LEU A 58 3.25 -5.89 8.51
CA LEU A 58 3.69 -7.24 8.87
C LEU A 58 4.61 -7.21 10.11
N ARG A 59 4.38 -8.14 11.03
CA ARG A 59 5.27 -8.41 12.19
C ARG A 59 6.49 -9.23 11.77
N GLN A 60 7.25 -8.71 10.82
CA GLN A 60 8.42 -9.32 10.21
C GLN A 60 9.61 -8.36 10.28
N ASN A 61 10.84 -8.87 10.15
CA ASN A 61 12.00 -8.02 9.86
C ASN A 61 11.90 -7.52 8.41
N ALA A 62 12.71 -6.51 8.07
CA ALA A 62 12.69 -5.89 6.75
C ALA A 62 12.84 -6.93 5.63
N LYS A 63 13.87 -7.79 5.70
CA LYS A 63 14.12 -8.80 4.66
C LYS A 63 12.91 -9.71 4.41
N ASP A 64 12.34 -10.29 5.46
CA ASP A 64 11.17 -11.17 5.35
C ASP A 64 9.93 -10.42 4.79
N ALA A 65 9.77 -9.14 5.14
CA ALA A 65 8.68 -8.29 4.66
C ALA A 65 8.82 -7.97 3.17
N PHE A 66 10.03 -7.66 2.70
CA PHE A 66 10.32 -7.45 1.29
C PHE A 66 10.08 -8.72 0.44
N GLU A 67 10.53 -9.88 0.92
CA GLU A 67 10.23 -11.16 0.27
C GLU A 67 8.72 -11.46 0.25
N SER A 68 8.00 -11.09 1.32
CA SER A 68 6.54 -11.23 1.38
C SER A 68 5.84 -10.27 0.42
N TRP A 69 6.35 -9.04 0.25
CA TRP A 69 5.83 -8.05 -0.69
C TRP A 69 5.94 -8.56 -2.14
N LEU A 70 7.08 -9.08 -2.55
CA LEU A 70 7.26 -9.65 -3.89
C LEU A 70 6.24 -10.77 -4.16
N LYS A 71 6.05 -11.69 -3.20
CA LYS A 71 5.05 -12.76 -3.32
C LYS A 71 3.62 -12.22 -3.36
N LEU A 72 3.31 -11.17 -2.60
CA LEU A 72 2.01 -10.50 -2.65
C LEU A 72 1.76 -9.91 -4.02
N LEU A 73 2.74 -9.23 -4.62
CA LEU A 73 2.64 -8.70 -5.98
C LEU A 73 2.34 -9.81 -6.99
N ASP A 74 3.00 -10.96 -6.89
CA ASP A 74 2.77 -12.10 -7.78
C ASP A 74 1.36 -12.71 -7.65
N ASN A 75 0.72 -12.60 -6.48
CA ASN A 75 -0.59 -13.23 -6.20
C ASN A 75 -1.79 -12.27 -6.32
N ILE A 76 -1.58 -10.99 -6.01
CA ILE A 76 -2.61 -9.95 -5.94
C ILE A 76 -2.51 -9.02 -7.15
N GLY A 77 -1.32 -8.63 -7.58
CA GLY A 77 -1.11 -7.66 -8.66
C GLY A 77 -1.86 -8.00 -9.95
N PRO A 78 -1.78 -9.24 -10.48
CA PRO A 78 -2.53 -9.63 -11.67
C PRO A 78 -4.05 -9.61 -11.51
N LYS A 79 -4.56 -9.73 -10.28
CA LYS A 79 -6.01 -9.75 -9.98
C LYS A 79 -6.58 -8.35 -9.77
N TYR A 80 -5.76 -7.43 -9.28
CA TYR A 80 -6.16 -6.06 -8.93
C TYR A 80 -5.11 -5.04 -9.43
N PRO A 81 -4.98 -4.85 -10.76
CA PRO A 81 -3.96 -4.00 -11.36
C PRO A 81 -4.12 -2.50 -11.02
N GLU A 82 -5.32 -2.07 -10.60
CA GLU A 82 -5.61 -0.69 -10.18
C GLU A 82 -5.20 -0.35 -8.74
N ILE A 83 -4.63 -1.33 -8.02
CA ILE A 83 -4.24 -1.18 -6.62
C ILE A 83 -2.72 -1.18 -6.49
N THR A 84 -2.21 -0.14 -5.86
CA THR A 84 -0.84 -0.10 -5.40
C THR A 84 -0.73 -0.82 -4.05
N LEU A 85 -0.07 -1.98 -4.04
CA LEU A 85 0.27 -2.66 -2.80
C LEU A 85 1.53 -2.06 -2.17
N ARG A 86 1.45 -1.74 -0.88
CA ARG A 86 2.59 -1.34 -0.06
C ARG A 86 2.70 -2.24 1.17
N VAL A 87 3.92 -2.66 1.50
CA VAL A 87 4.19 -3.42 2.72
C VAL A 87 5.00 -2.57 3.69
N ASP A 88 4.51 -2.47 4.93
CA ASP A 88 5.22 -1.90 6.07
C ASP A 88 5.59 -3.05 7.03
N TRP A 89 6.63 -2.87 7.85
CA TRP A 89 7.06 -3.89 8.82
C TRP A 89 7.38 -3.27 10.18
N THR A 90 7.32 -4.09 11.23
CA THR A 90 7.56 -3.65 12.63
C THR A 90 8.75 -4.32 13.31
N GLY A 91 9.40 -5.28 12.64
CA GLY A 91 10.63 -5.91 13.12
C GLY A 91 11.89 -5.11 12.76
N GLU A 92 13.05 -5.75 12.92
CA GLU A 92 14.36 -5.13 12.70
C GLU A 92 14.61 -4.79 11.22
N ASP A 93 15.28 -3.65 11.00
CA ASP A 93 15.81 -3.25 9.69
C ASP A 93 17.12 -3.99 9.42
N ASN A 94 17.02 -5.21 8.88
CA ASN A 94 18.13 -6.14 8.69
C ASN A 94 18.60 -6.29 7.23
N LEU A 95 18.42 -5.24 6.41
CA LEU A 95 18.89 -5.17 5.02
C LEU A 95 20.13 -4.27 4.91
N SER A 96 21.06 -4.65 4.05
CA SER A 96 22.10 -3.72 3.61
C SER A 96 21.53 -2.69 2.63
N ASP A 97 22.22 -1.57 2.42
CA ASP A 97 21.80 -0.55 1.45
C ASP A 97 21.68 -1.15 0.03
N ASP A 98 22.61 -2.03 -0.35
CA ASP A 98 22.59 -2.72 -1.65
C ASP A 98 21.37 -3.65 -1.77
N ASP A 99 21.10 -4.48 -0.76
CA ASP A 99 19.93 -5.37 -0.77
C ASP A 99 18.62 -4.57 -0.81
N LEU A 100 18.55 -3.44 -0.09
CA LEU A 100 17.39 -2.55 -0.11
C LEU A 100 17.14 -2.00 -1.51
N VAL A 101 18.19 -1.51 -2.20
CA VAL A 101 18.08 -1.00 -3.57
C VAL A 101 17.60 -2.09 -4.51
N ASP A 102 18.19 -3.29 -4.43
CA ASP A 102 17.81 -4.42 -5.27
C ASP A 102 16.33 -4.80 -5.10
N TYR A 103 15.87 -4.92 -3.85
CA TYR A 103 14.47 -5.20 -3.55
C TYR A 103 13.53 -4.10 -4.05
N MET A 104 13.87 -2.84 -3.83
CA MET A 104 13.03 -1.71 -4.27
C MET A 104 12.89 -1.68 -5.79
N VAL A 105 13.98 -1.93 -6.52
CA VAL A 105 13.95 -2.02 -7.99
C VAL A 105 13.06 -3.19 -8.45
N GLU A 106 13.19 -4.37 -7.84
CA GLU A 106 12.36 -5.52 -8.19
C GLU A 106 10.87 -5.28 -7.92
N ILE A 107 10.54 -4.67 -6.78
CA ILE A 107 9.17 -4.28 -6.42
C ILE A 107 8.61 -3.28 -7.42
N MET A 108 9.37 -2.25 -7.80
CA MET A 108 8.93 -1.26 -8.80
C MET A 108 8.63 -1.92 -10.14
N LEU A 109 9.52 -2.81 -10.61
CA LEU A 109 9.31 -3.54 -11.86
C LEU A 109 8.07 -4.44 -11.82
N LYS A 110 7.82 -5.15 -10.72
CA LYS A 110 6.66 -6.04 -10.56
C LYS A 110 5.35 -5.29 -10.35
N SER A 111 5.37 -4.19 -9.61
CA SER A 111 4.18 -3.37 -9.32
C SER A 111 3.79 -2.48 -10.50
N GLY A 112 4.68 -2.25 -11.47
CA GLY A 112 4.47 -1.29 -12.55
C GLY A 112 4.57 0.17 -12.09
N VAL A 113 4.98 0.40 -10.84
CA VAL A 113 5.18 1.74 -10.26
C VAL A 113 6.60 2.22 -10.59
N SER A 114 6.72 3.42 -11.14
CA SER A 114 8.00 4.05 -11.45
C SER A 114 8.37 5.13 -10.44
N PRO A 115 9.68 5.41 -10.23
CA PRO A 115 10.11 6.56 -9.44
C PRO A 115 9.48 7.84 -9.97
N LYS A 116 8.85 8.61 -9.10
CA LYS A 116 8.44 9.98 -9.41
C LYS A 116 9.52 10.91 -8.89
N VAL A 117 10.13 11.69 -9.80
CA VAL A 117 11.03 12.77 -9.41
C VAL A 117 10.17 13.87 -8.81
N SER A 118 10.29 14.09 -7.49
CA SER A 118 9.70 15.24 -6.84
C SER A 118 10.42 16.52 -7.28
N GLU A 119 9.75 17.67 -7.15
CA GLU A 119 10.43 18.96 -7.30
C GLU A 119 11.65 19.01 -6.37
N LYS A 120 12.74 19.63 -6.82
CA LYS A 120 13.94 19.80 -6.00
C LYS A 120 13.55 20.53 -4.72
N PHE A 121 13.70 19.86 -3.58
CA PHE A 121 13.48 20.47 -2.28
C PHE A 121 14.80 20.52 -1.50
N ASP A 122 14.92 21.55 -0.64
CA ASP A 122 16.04 21.69 0.27
C ASP A 122 15.76 20.85 1.52
N SER A 123 16.48 19.74 1.66
CA SER A 123 16.33 18.80 2.77
C SER A 123 16.71 19.41 4.13
N VAL A 124 17.64 20.36 4.17
CA VAL A 124 18.01 21.07 5.41
C VAL A 124 16.90 22.03 5.83
N LYS A 125 16.30 22.70 4.85
CA LYS A 125 15.14 23.58 5.09
C LYS A 125 13.93 22.80 5.61
N ALA A 126 13.60 21.67 4.97
CA ALA A 126 12.46 20.83 5.35
C ALA A 126 12.55 20.29 6.79
N VAL A 127 13.75 19.92 7.26
CA VAL A 127 13.96 19.46 8.64
C VAL A 127 13.88 20.60 9.65
N ARG A 128 14.35 21.81 9.28
CA ARG A 128 14.36 22.96 10.18
C ARG A 128 13.00 23.61 10.35
N GLU A 129 12.24 23.69 9.26
CA GLU A 129 11.00 24.48 9.21
C GLU A 129 9.75 23.60 9.36
N GLY A 130 9.88 22.27 9.26
CA GLY A 130 8.76 21.35 9.21
C GLY A 130 8.25 21.17 7.77
N TRP A 131 7.73 19.99 7.47
CA TRP A 131 7.09 19.74 6.17
C TRP A 131 5.72 20.42 6.18
N GLU A 132 5.49 21.37 5.27
CA GLU A 132 4.15 21.94 4.97
C GLU A 132 3.40 21.08 3.95
#